data_AF-A0A953X1T6-F1
#
_entry.id   AF-A0A953X1T6-F1
#
_cell.length_a   1.000
_cell.length_b   1.000
_cell.length_c   1.000
_cell.angle_alpha   90.00
_cell.angle_beta   90.00
_cell.angle_gamma   90.00
#
_symmetry.space_group_name_H-M   'P 1'
#
loop_
_entity.id
_entity.type
_entity.pdbx_description
1 polymer ?
#
loop_
_entity_poly.entity_id
_entity_poly.type
_entity_poly.pdbx_seq_one_letter_code
_entity_poly.pdbx_strand_id
1 'polypeptide(L)'
;MSNKQEAPAVEQEPPVFTKLETSNAQSLDTNLAAPADFTKVLEFLVNFGGPWHLSRSGTGFPTRTFSVAEDAAAAACDANNRGHCVYYMGNQPSAPLRRRARQADIRLCVGSWIDIDDTDPEIAGELLNRLDWAPTYVAFTGGGWQAFWRYDAPTECHDTARAVSAWLQSEFEDLSPDRTHSVEHLFRLPGTRNRKQGRENRLCTVYAQNWSAVLPLAEAGRVEPGIVSRPLPVDLPAQLSQPDMLDLCELLPPWAFVMLKARPEHLPSRSEHEWSFIAACIRDLGTGPEVIEAVTQCLLLPAAIGEEHKVGHRTQWAKLKGRYVPRRNPMAHIARQIGSFLAKEAANV
;
A
#
# COMPACT_ATOMS: atom_id res chain seq x y z
N MET A 1 -1.30 -56.95 40.82
CA MET A 1 -0.97 -55.61 41.37
C MET A 1 0.38 -55.20 40.79
N SER A 2 0.37 -54.45 39.68
CA SER A 2 1.58 -53.97 39.01
C SER A 2 1.53 -52.45 39.03
N ASN A 3 2.47 -51.86 39.77
CA ASN A 3 2.53 -50.44 40.07
C ASN A 3 3.18 -49.74 38.87
N LYS A 4 2.39 -49.02 38.05
CA LYS A 4 2.93 -48.13 37.01
C LYS A 4 3.37 -46.84 37.70
N GLN A 5 4.68 -46.61 37.74
CA GLN A 5 5.25 -45.30 38.08
C GLN A 5 4.98 -44.35 36.91
N GLU A 6 4.17 -43.32 37.16
CA GLU A 6 4.05 -42.16 36.29
C GLU A 6 5.35 -41.34 36.36
N ALA A 7 5.88 -41.00 35.18
CA ALA A 7 7.03 -40.11 35.06
C ALA A 7 6.60 -38.66 35.37
N PRO A 8 7.44 -37.86 36.03
CA PRO A 8 7.10 -36.48 36.37
C PRO A 8 6.97 -35.63 35.11
N ALA A 9 5.93 -34.79 35.08
CA ALA A 9 5.72 -33.78 34.07
C ALA A 9 6.94 -32.85 34.01
N VAL A 10 7.55 -32.75 32.83
CA VAL A 10 8.60 -31.77 32.54
C VAL A 10 7.91 -30.41 32.44
N GLU A 11 8.02 -29.61 33.50
CA GLU A 11 7.71 -28.18 33.49
C GLU A 11 8.61 -27.53 32.43
N GLN A 12 8.05 -27.17 31.27
CA GLN A 12 8.75 -26.38 30.28
C GLN A 12 8.83 -24.94 30.80
N GLU A 13 10.04 -24.48 31.11
CA GLU A 13 10.27 -23.07 31.41
C GLU A 13 9.79 -22.21 30.24
N PRO A 14 9.09 -21.09 30.48
CA PRO A 14 8.66 -20.19 29.43
C PRO A 14 9.88 -19.69 28.64
N PRO A 15 9.76 -19.48 27.31
CA PRO A 15 10.87 -19.04 26.48
C PRO A 15 11.46 -17.75 27.05
N VAL A 16 12.77 -17.78 27.35
CA VAL A 16 13.53 -16.61 27.76
C VAL A 16 13.59 -15.66 26.55
N PHE A 17 12.75 -14.63 26.56
CA PHE A 17 12.75 -13.58 25.54
C PHE A 17 14.09 -12.84 25.59
N THR A 18 14.94 -13.08 24.59
CA THR A 18 16.14 -12.29 24.36
C THR A 18 15.71 -10.84 24.10
N LYS A 19 16.14 -9.91 24.96
CA LYS A 19 15.89 -8.47 24.78
C LYS A 19 16.30 -8.06 23.37
N LEU A 20 15.37 -7.43 22.65
CA LEU A 20 15.64 -6.77 21.37
C LEU A 20 16.79 -5.79 21.55
N GLU A 21 17.77 -5.81 20.64
CA GLU A 21 18.78 -4.76 20.57
C GLU A 21 18.10 -3.46 20.14
N THR A 22 17.77 -2.61 21.11
CA THR A 22 17.24 -1.28 20.84
C THR A 22 18.40 -0.37 20.50
N SER A 23 18.45 0.10 19.25
CA SER A 23 19.29 1.25 18.94
C SER A 23 18.62 2.51 19.53
N ASN A 24 19.40 3.40 20.14
CA ASN A 24 18.89 4.69 20.64
C ASN A 24 18.28 5.47 19.46
N ALA A 25 16.96 5.41 19.27
CA ALA A 25 16.25 6.20 18.24
C ALA A 25 16.45 7.71 18.35
N GLN A 26 16.97 8.19 19.48
CA GLN A 26 17.11 9.61 19.75
C GLN A 26 18.28 10.29 19.02
N SER A 27 19.21 9.56 18.39
CA SER A 27 20.06 10.18 17.36
C SER A 27 19.40 10.06 15.99
N LEU A 28 18.21 10.67 15.85
CA LEU A 28 17.59 10.90 14.55
C LEU A 28 18.63 11.63 13.68
N ASP A 29 19.10 10.94 12.64
CA ASP A 29 20.12 11.44 11.72
C ASP A 29 19.69 12.79 11.14
N THR A 30 20.31 13.87 11.62
CA THR A 30 20.01 15.24 11.21
C THR A 30 20.65 15.59 9.87
N ASN A 31 21.49 14.71 9.31
CA ASN A 31 22.15 14.97 8.04
C ASN A 31 21.23 14.63 6.86
N LEU A 32 20.36 15.58 6.52
CA LEU A 32 19.42 15.46 5.41
C LEU A 32 20.10 15.38 4.03
N ALA A 33 21.41 15.61 3.93
CA ALA A 33 22.17 15.55 2.67
C ALA A 33 22.94 14.23 2.49
N ALA A 34 23.07 13.40 3.53
CA ALA A 34 23.83 12.18 3.44
C ALA A 34 23.21 11.17 2.46
N PRO A 35 24.00 10.25 1.88
CA PRO A 35 23.51 9.21 0.99
C PRO A 35 22.73 8.12 1.76
N ALA A 36 22.22 7.12 1.03
CA ALA A 36 21.82 5.85 1.63
C ALA A 36 23.03 5.15 2.29
N ASP A 37 22.78 4.39 3.35
CA ASP A 37 23.80 3.67 4.12
C ASP A 37 23.92 2.24 3.59
N PHE A 38 24.93 1.99 2.75
CA PHE A 38 25.15 0.69 2.12
C PHE A 38 25.29 -0.44 3.15
N THR A 39 26.01 -0.21 4.25
CA THR A 39 26.23 -1.22 5.28
C THR A 39 24.91 -1.61 5.94
N LYS A 40 24.07 -0.64 6.30
CA LYS A 40 22.74 -0.91 6.88
C LYS A 40 21.80 -1.62 5.90
N VAL A 41 21.84 -1.25 4.62
CA VAL A 41 21.05 -1.93 3.59
C VAL A 41 21.50 -3.38 3.46
N LEU A 42 22.80 -3.63 3.37
CA LEU A 42 23.36 -4.97 3.21
C LEU A 42 23.06 -5.84 4.44
N GLU A 43 23.29 -5.31 5.65
CA GLU A 43 23.00 -6.00 6.91
C GLU A 43 21.52 -6.41 7.00
N PHE A 44 20.60 -5.48 6.67
CA PHE A 44 19.18 -5.78 6.64
C PHE A 44 18.87 -6.90 5.64
N LEU A 45 19.37 -6.81 4.41
CA LEU A 45 19.06 -7.80 3.36
C LEU A 45 19.61 -9.19 3.71
N VAL A 46 20.83 -9.27 4.23
CA VAL A 46 21.46 -10.54 4.67
C VAL A 46 20.64 -11.19 5.77
N ASN A 47 20.25 -10.43 6.80
CA ASN A 47 19.47 -10.96 7.92
C ASN A 47 18.00 -11.27 7.54
N PHE A 48 17.43 -10.50 6.62
CA PHE A 48 16.07 -10.73 6.13
C PHE A 48 15.96 -12.03 5.32
N GLY A 49 16.98 -12.35 4.51
CA GLY A 49 17.05 -13.55 3.67
C GLY A 49 16.46 -13.34 2.28
N GLY A 50 17.16 -13.85 1.26
CA GLY A 50 16.77 -13.72 -0.14
C GLY A 50 15.75 -14.77 -0.62
N PRO A 51 15.33 -14.70 -1.90
CA PRO A 51 15.73 -13.70 -2.89
C PRO A 51 15.08 -12.32 -2.64
N TRP A 52 15.76 -11.24 -3.01
CA TRP A 52 15.31 -9.88 -2.71
C TRP A 52 14.63 -9.23 -3.90
N HIS A 53 13.32 -9.00 -3.81
CA HIS A 53 12.57 -8.28 -4.83
C HIS A 53 12.50 -6.79 -4.49
N LEU A 54 13.24 -5.96 -5.22
CA LEU A 54 13.34 -4.52 -4.96
C LEU A 54 12.63 -3.69 -6.01
N SER A 55 11.93 -2.65 -5.55
CA SER A 55 11.26 -1.64 -6.38
C SER A 55 11.68 -0.23 -5.96
N ARG A 56 11.37 0.78 -6.79
CA ARG A 56 11.60 2.19 -6.45
C ARG A 56 10.43 3.06 -6.87
N SER A 57 10.33 4.24 -6.27
CA SER A 57 9.37 5.27 -6.70
C SER A 57 9.72 5.83 -8.08
N GLY A 58 8.71 6.27 -8.82
CA GLY A 58 8.86 6.91 -10.14
C GLY A 58 8.95 5.91 -11.29
N THR A 59 9.09 6.42 -12.51
CA THR A 59 9.18 5.60 -13.73
C THR A 59 10.64 5.25 -14.07
N GLY A 60 10.86 4.14 -14.77
CA GLY A 60 12.14 3.86 -15.44
C GLY A 60 13.22 3.12 -14.64
N PHE A 61 12.89 2.44 -13.55
CA PHE A 61 13.75 1.37 -13.02
C PHE A 61 13.08 0.03 -13.32
N PRO A 62 13.86 -1.00 -13.66
CA PRO A 62 13.37 -2.35 -13.54
C PRO A 62 13.26 -2.68 -12.05
N THR A 63 12.04 -2.69 -11.53
CA THR A 63 11.73 -3.47 -10.32
C THR A 63 12.21 -4.89 -10.58
N ARG A 64 13.10 -5.43 -9.76
CA ARG A 64 13.71 -6.73 -10.07
C ARG A 64 14.08 -7.53 -8.84
N THR A 65 14.24 -8.82 -9.07
CA THR A 65 14.65 -9.79 -8.06
C THR A 65 16.15 -10.03 -8.15
N PHE A 66 16.81 -10.03 -7.00
CA PHE A 66 18.24 -10.24 -6.83
C PHE A 66 18.48 -11.53 -6.08
N SER A 67 19.52 -12.26 -6.48
CA SER A 67 20.00 -13.48 -5.81
C SER A 67 21.27 -13.26 -4.98
N VAL A 68 21.86 -12.07 -5.04
CA VAL A 68 23.07 -11.66 -4.30
C VAL A 68 22.75 -10.39 -3.50
N ALA A 69 23.04 -10.40 -2.20
CA ALA A 69 22.65 -9.33 -1.29
C ALA A 69 23.39 -8.03 -1.58
N GLU A 70 24.67 -8.14 -1.92
CA GLU A 70 25.55 -7.03 -2.27
C GLU A 70 25.07 -6.31 -3.53
N ASP A 71 24.65 -7.07 -4.56
CA ASP A 71 24.08 -6.51 -5.80
C ASP A 71 22.75 -5.80 -5.52
N ALA A 72 21.93 -6.37 -4.64
CA ALA A 72 20.67 -5.79 -4.21
C ALA A 72 20.90 -4.48 -3.44
N ALA A 73 21.84 -4.48 -2.49
CA ALA A 73 22.23 -3.31 -1.71
C ALA A 73 22.81 -2.20 -2.58
N ALA A 74 23.72 -2.53 -3.49
CA ALA A 74 24.32 -1.57 -4.42
C ALA A 74 23.26 -0.91 -5.30
N ALA A 75 22.33 -1.69 -5.84
CA ALA A 75 21.23 -1.19 -6.66
C ALA A 75 20.25 -0.32 -5.86
N ALA A 76 19.96 -0.69 -4.61
CA ALA A 76 19.14 0.10 -3.70
C ALA A 76 19.78 1.47 -3.41
N CYS A 77 21.07 1.48 -3.04
CA CYS A 77 21.80 2.71 -2.76
C CYS A 77 21.90 3.62 -3.99
N ASP A 78 22.23 3.10 -5.18
CA ASP A 78 22.25 3.88 -6.42
C ASP A 78 20.88 4.52 -6.71
N ALA A 79 19.80 3.73 -6.63
CA ALA A 79 18.44 4.24 -6.84
C ALA A 79 18.08 5.32 -5.80
N ASN A 80 18.43 5.11 -4.53
CA ASN A 80 18.11 6.06 -3.46
C ASN A 80 18.92 7.35 -3.55
N ASN A 81 20.18 7.27 -3.95
CA ASN A 81 21.06 8.43 -4.14
C ASN A 81 20.63 9.28 -5.36
N ARG A 82 19.94 8.67 -6.34
CA ARG A 82 19.27 9.38 -7.45
C ARG A 82 17.92 9.99 -7.09
N GLY A 83 17.56 10.00 -5.81
CA GLY A 83 16.34 10.68 -5.32
C GLY A 83 15.08 9.82 -5.36
N HIS A 84 15.19 8.49 -5.46
CA HIS A 84 14.03 7.60 -5.40
C HIS A 84 13.85 6.95 -4.02
N CYS A 85 12.61 6.80 -3.55
CA CYS A 85 12.32 5.87 -2.46
C CYS A 85 12.56 4.45 -2.95
N VAL A 86 13.14 3.60 -2.11
CA VAL A 86 13.39 2.19 -2.42
C VAL A 86 12.53 1.32 -1.52
N TYR A 87 11.97 0.28 -2.11
CA TYR A 87 11.07 -0.65 -1.46
C TYR A 87 11.52 -2.09 -1.70
N TYR A 88 11.15 -2.98 -0.80
CA TYR A 88 11.34 -4.42 -0.97
C TYR A 88 10.02 -5.15 -0.70
N MET A 89 9.89 -6.34 -1.25
CA MET A 89 8.78 -7.25 -0.97
C MET A 89 9.17 -8.20 0.16
N GLY A 90 8.32 -8.32 1.18
CA GLY A 90 8.59 -9.21 2.31
C GLY A 90 8.52 -10.70 1.93
N ASN A 91 7.59 -11.06 1.04
CA ASN A 91 7.37 -12.43 0.61
C ASN A 91 8.18 -12.82 -0.64
N GLN A 92 8.33 -14.12 -0.88
CA GLN A 92 9.21 -14.63 -1.92
C GLN A 92 8.46 -14.90 -3.24
N PRO A 93 8.97 -14.39 -4.38
CA PRO A 93 8.41 -14.68 -5.67
C PRO A 93 8.72 -16.12 -6.13
N SER A 94 7.87 -16.68 -7.00
CA SER A 94 8.04 -18.00 -7.60
C SER A 94 9.21 -18.10 -8.57
N ALA A 95 9.63 -16.97 -9.14
CA ALA A 95 10.78 -16.86 -10.02
C ALA A 95 11.36 -15.44 -9.98
N PRO A 96 12.60 -15.23 -10.43
CA PRO A 96 13.16 -13.89 -10.56
C PRO A 96 12.31 -13.00 -11.48
N LEU A 97 11.73 -11.93 -10.92
CA LEU A 97 10.92 -10.96 -11.65
C LEU A 97 11.74 -9.75 -12.13
N ARG A 98 11.29 -9.10 -13.22
CA ARG A 98 11.78 -7.80 -13.73
C ARG A 98 10.69 -6.72 -13.82
N ARG A 99 9.59 -6.93 -13.09
CA ARG A 99 8.44 -6.05 -12.93
C ARG A 99 7.94 -6.12 -11.50
N ARG A 100 7.05 -5.21 -11.10
CA ARG A 100 6.34 -5.33 -9.83
C ARG A 100 5.61 -6.67 -9.75
N ALA A 101 5.77 -7.35 -8.62
CA ALA A 101 5.06 -8.57 -8.30
C ALA A 101 3.54 -8.31 -8.20
N ARG A 102 2.78 -9.33 -8.52
CA ARG A 102 1.35 -9.48 -8.26
C ARG A 102 1.21 -10.64 -7.28
N GLN A 103 0.06 -10.75 -6.60
CA GLN A 103 -0.24 -11.90 -5.75
C GLN A 103 0.11 -13.26 -6.40
N ALA A 104 -0.27 -13.48 -7.66
CA ALA A 104 0.00 -14.73 -8.39
C ALA A 104 1.50 -15.04 -8.62
N ASP A 105 2.38 -14.04 -8.44
CA ASP A 105 3.83 -14.25 -8.52
C ASP A 105 4.43 -14.71 -7.18
N ILE A 106 3.67 -14.66 -6.08
CA ILE A 106 4.15 -15.01 -4.74
C ILE A 106 4.08 -16.52 -4.55
N ARG A 107 5.22 -17.15 -4.28
CA ARG A 107 5.30 -18.58 -4.01
C ARG A 107 5.16 -18.90 -2.53
N LEU A 108 5.83 -18.09 -1.71
CA LEU A 108 6.00 -18.35 -0.29
C LEU A 108 5.80 -17.07 0.50
N CYS A 109 4.82 -17.09 1.39
CA CYS A 109 4.60 -16.07 2.40
C CYS A 109 5.45 -16.40 3.62
N VAL A 110 6.47 -15.57 3.89
CA VAL A 110 7.43 -15.79 4.98
C VAL A 110 7.07 -15.02 6.24
N GLY A 111 6.06 -14.15 6.17
CA GLY A 111 5.59 -13.39 7.31
C GLY A 111 4.43 -12.47 6.97
N SER A 112 4.03 -11.70 7.98
CA SER A 112 3.05 -10.62 7.92
C SER A 112 3.63 -9.34 8.48
N TRP A 113 2.93 -8.24 8.27
CA TRP A 113 3.44 -6.90 8.57
C TRP A 113 2.33 -5.94 8.93
N ILE A 114 2.74 -4.83 9.51
CA ILE A 114 1.94 -3.64 9.75
C ILE A 114 2.73 -2.42 9.25
N ASP A 115 2.03 -1.44 8.68
CA ASP A 115 2.57 -0.13 8.31
C ASP A 115 1.64 0.93 8.92
N ILE A 116 2.21 1.88 9.67
CA ILE A 116 1.48 2.95 10.36
C ILE A 116 2.09 4.28 9.95
N ASP A 117 1.32 5.15 9.31
CA ASP A 117 1.79 6.42 8.75
C ASP A 117 1.78 7.58 9.80
N ASP A 118 2.15 7.26 11.04
CA ASP A 118 2.27 8.16 12.20
C ASP A 118 3.71 8.15 12.76
N THR A 119 4.21 9.32 13.14
CA THR A 119 5.58 9.51 13.62
C THR A 119 5.74 9.47 15.15
N ASP A 120 4.65 9.25 15.90
CA ASP A 120 4.71 9.13 17.36
C ASP A 120 5.70 8.01 17.77
N PRO A 121 6.74 8.31 18.57
CA PRO A 121 7.68 7.30 19.03
C PRO A 121 7.08 6.23 19.95
N GLU A 122 5.94 6.49 20.61
CA GLU A 122 5.29 5.52 21.49
C GLU A 122 4.76 4.30 20.73
N ILE A 123 4.42 4.46 19.44
CA ILE A 123 3.99 3.38 18.54
C ILE A 123 5.00 2.24 18.47
N ALA A 124 6.30 2.56 18.54
CA ALA A 124 7.33 1.53 18.54
C ALA A 124 7.22 0.62 19.79
N GLY A 125 6.89 1.21 20.94
CA GLY A 125 6.66 0.46 22.17
C GLY A 125 5.42 -0.43 22.07
N GLU A 126 4.33 0.08 21.50
CA GLU A 126 3.11 -0.69 21.25
C GLU A 126 3.38 -1.88 20.31
N LEU A 127 4.07 -1.65 19.18
CA LEU A 127 4.42 -2.71 18.22
C LEU A 127 5.28 -3.82 18.82
N LEU A 128 6.12 -3.50 19.80
CA LEU A 128 7.05 -4.47 20.41
C LEU A 128 6.43 -5.27 21.55
N ASN A 129 5.47 -4.70 22.29
CA ASN A 129 5.04 -5.24 23.58
C ASN A 129 3.56 -5.63 23.64
N ARG A 130 2.74 -5.26 22.64
CA ARG A 130 1.29 -5.51 22.69
C ARG A 130 0.92 -6.97 22.53
N LEU A 131 1.65 -7.71 21.70
CA LEU A 131 1.41 -9.13 21.43
C LEU A 131 2.44 -10.00 22.14
N ASP A 132 2.06 -11.22 22.50
CA ASP A 132 2.96 -12.22 23.09
C ASP A 132 4.11 -12.60 22.13
N TRP A 133 3.88 -12.45 20.83
CA TRP A 133 4.90 -12.65 19.80
C TRP A 133 5.43 -11.30 19.34
N ALA A 134 6.64 -10.96 19.77
CA ALA A 134 7.33 -9.75 19.32
C ALA A 134 7.63 -9.82 17.80
N PRO A 135 7.60 -8.68 17.09
CA PRO A 135 7.99 -8.63 15.69
C PRO A 135 9.47 -9.00 15.52
N THR A 136 9.79 -9.62 14.38
CA THR A 136 11.16 -9.91 13.96
C THR A 136 11.98 -8.63 13.80
N TYR A 137 11.37 -7.56 13.27
CA TYR A 137 11.94 -6.22 13.34
C TYR A 137 10.84 -5.15 13.36
N VAL A 138 11.20 -3.99 13.91
CA VAL A 138 10.46 -2.72 13.81
C VAL A 138 11.38 -1.67 13.21
N ALA A 139 10.89 -0.89 12.26
CA ALA A 139 11.66 0.16 11.61
C ALA A 139 10.87 1.48 11.55
N PHE A 140 11.57 2.58 11.84
CA PHE A 140 11.08 3.91 11.55
C PHE A 140 11.39 4.26 10.10
N THR A 141 10.36 4.50 9.29
CA THR A 141 10.51 4.67 7.84
C THR A 141 10.83 6.10 7.43
N GLY A 142 10.96 7.04 8.38
CA GLY A 142 11.09 8.47 8.12
C GLY A 142 9.74 9.20 7.95
N GLY A 143 8.63 8.50 8.16
CA GLY A 143 7.28 9.10 8.12
C GLY A 143 6.20 8.27 8.79
N GLY A 144 6.59 7.21 9.48
CA GLY A 144 5.73 6.14 9.93
C GLY A 144 6.56 4.99 10.52
N TRP A 145 5.89 4.01 11.11
CA TRP A 145 6.47 2.79 11.65
C TRP A 145 6.02 1.59 10.82
N GLN A 146 6.97 0.69 10.53
CA GLN A 146 6.65 -0.60 9.94
C GLN A 146 7.17 -1.71 10.86
N ALA A 147 6.38 -2.78 11.02
CA ALA A 147 6.75 -3.96 11.79
C ALA A 147 6.52 -5.21 10.95
N PHE A 148 7.33 -6.24 11.18
CA PHE A 148 7.25 -7.51 10.46
C PHE A 148 7.40 -8.68 11.41
N TRP A 149 6.51 -9.65 11.27
CA TRP A 149 6.52 -10.92 11.98
C TRP A 149 6.84 -12.03 10.97
N ARG A 150 8.04 -12.60 11.06
CA ARG A 150 8.43 -13.80 10.32
C ARG A 150 7.65 -14.99 10.86
N TYR A 151 7.16 -15.86 9.99
CA TYR A 151 6.54 -17.11 10.42
C TYR A 151 7.59 -18.13 10.83
N ASP A 152 7.26 -18.95 11.83
CA ASP A 152 8.02 -20.15 12.20
C ASP A 152 8.06 -21.15 11.03
N ALA A 153 6.94 -21.28 10.33
CA ALA A 153 6.76 -22.07 9.12
C ALA A 153 6.18 -21.17 8.01
N PRO A 154 6.97 -20.83 6.98
CA PRO A 154 6.45 -20.13 5.81
C PRO A 154 5.30 -20.90 5.14
N THR A 155 4.35 -20.18 4.54
CA THR A 155 3.15 -20.78 3.93
C THR A 155 2.99 -20.41 2.47
N GLU A 156 2.45 -21.34 1.70
CA GLU A 156 2.09 -21.13 0.29
C GLU A 156 0.63 -20.64 0.16
N CYS A 157 -0.15 -20.73 1.24
CA CYS A 157 -1.54 -20.31 1.28
C CYS A 157 -1.62 -18.79 1.46
N HIS A 158 -1.90 -18.08 0.36
CA HIS A 158 -2.03 -16.63 0.38
C HIS A 158 -3.16 -16.17 1.30
N ASP A 159 -4.28 -16.88 1.33
CA ASP A 159 -5.43 -16.50 2.15
C ASP A 159 -5.10 -16.58 3.65
N THR A 160 -4.35 -17.61 4.08
CA THR A 160 -3.82 -17.67 5.45
C THR A 160 -2.95 -16.45 5.76
N ALA A 161 -2.00 -16.11 4.90
CA ALA A 161 -1.11 -14.97 5.13
C ALA A 161 -1.85 -13.62 5.12
N ARG A 162 -2.88 -13.47 4.29
CA ARG A 162 -3.74 -12.29 4.29
C ARG A 162 -4.58 -12.21 5.56
N ALA A 163 -5.14 -13.33 6.02
CA ALA A 163 -5.97 -13.38 7.22
C ALA A 163 -5.17 -13.08 8.49
N VAL A 164 -3.92 -13.55 8.57
CA VAL A 164 -2.99 -13.20 9.66
C VAL A 164 -2.61 -11.72 9.59
N SER A 165 -2.32 -11.18 8.41
CA SER A 165 -2.06 -9.74 8.24
C SER A 165 -3.25 -8.87 8.65
N ALA A 166 -4.47 -9.31 8.31
CA ALA A 166 -5.70 -8.61 8.69
C ALA A 166 -5.96 -8.69 10.20
N TRP A 167 -5.69 -9.83 10.82
CA TRP A 167 -5.74 -9.99 12.27
C TRP A 167 -4.74 -9.07 12.97
N LEU A 168 -3.48 -9.06 12.53
CA LEU A 168 -2.49 -8.11 13.02
C LEU A 168 -2.99 -6.66 12.88
N GLN A 169 -3.59 -6.29 11.75
CA GLN A 169 -4.17 -4.95 11.60
C GLN A 169 -5.29 -4.66 12.60
N SER A 170 -6.14 -5.64 12.95
CA SER A 170 -7.19 -5.44 13.95
C SER A 170 -6.66 -5.31 15.38
N GLU A 171 -5.59 -6.03 15.73
CA GLU A 171 -4.94 -5.90 17.05
C GLU A 171 -4.30 -4.51 17.28
N PHE A 172 -4.08 -3.77 16.19
CA PHE A 172 -3.51 -2.42 16.21
C PHE A 172 -4.45 -1.35 15.64
N GLU A 173 -5.75 -1.61 15.56
CA GLU A 173 -6.72 -0.70 14.91
C GLU A 173 -6.72 0.73 15.48
N ASP A 174 -6.53 0.87 16.79
CA ASP A 174 -6.40 2.15 17.51
C ASP A 174 -5.21 2.98 17.01
N LEU A 175 -4.17 2.35 16.47
CA LEU A 175 -3.01 3.01 15.86
C LEU A 175 -3.24 3.34 14.37
N SER A 176 -4.44 3.06 13.84
CA SER A 176 -4.86 3.36 12.46
C SER A 176 -3.89 2.83 11.39
N PRO A 177 -3.58 1.51 11.37
CA PRO A 177 -2.64 0.93 10.41
C PRO A 177 -3.17 1.03 8.97
N ASP A 178 -2.25 1.23 8.04
CA ASP A 178 -2.56 1.20 6.61
C ASP A 178 -3.02 -0.19 6.19
N ARG A 179 -3.96 -0.24 5.23
CA ARG A 179 -4.50 -1.48 4.66
C ARG A 179 -3.47 -2.18 3.76
N THR A 180 -2.47 -2.81 4.37
CA THR A 180 -1.31 -3.40 3.68
C THR A 180 -1.37 -4.91 3.54
N HIS A 181 -2.51 -5.57 3.80
CA HIS A 181 -2.61 -7.03 3.95
C HIS A 181 -2.40 -7.87 2.65
N SER A 182 -2.11 -7.27 1.50
CA SER A 182 -1.85 -7.97 0.23
C SER A 182 -0.49 -8.66 0.22
N VAL A 183 -0.37 -9.96 -0.06
CA VAL A 183 0.89 -10.73 0.06
C VAL A 183 2.08 -10.23 -0.78
N GLU A 184 1.85 -9.40 -1.79
CA GLU A 184 2.87 -8.74 -2.62
C GLU A 184 3.19 -7.29 -2.19
N HIS A 185 2.78 -6.89 -0.98
CA HIS A 185 2.97 -5.52 -0.50
C HIS A 185 4.47 -5.15 -0.45
N LEU A 186 4.75 -3.87 -0.70
CA LEU A 186 6.10 -3.34 -0.78
C LEU A 186 6.37 -2.40 0.40
N PHE A 187 7.40 -2.70 1.18
CA PHE A 187 7.82 -1.95 2.37
C PHE A 187 9.03 -1.09 2.08
N ARG A 188 9.22 -0.01 2.83
CA ARG A 188 10.42 0.83 2.65
C ARG A 188 11.64 0.06 3.14
N LEU A 189 12.70 0.07 2.34
CA LEU A 189 13.92 -0.68 2.65
C LEU A 189 14.75 0.06 3.73
N PRO A 190 15.03 -0.55 4.89
CA PRO A 190 15.94 0.04 5.88
C PRO A 190 17.34 0.30 5.32
N GLY A 191 18.01 1.34 5.84
CA GLY A 191 19.26 1.88 5.32
C GLY A 191 19.08 2.83 4.12
N THR A 192 17.88 2.96 3.56
CA THR A 192 17.58 3.93 2.49
C THR A 192 16.83 5.15 3.01
N ARG A 193 16.92 6.30 2.31
CA ARG A 193 16.24 7.53 2.72
C ARG A 193 14.85 7.67 2.13
N ASN A 194 13.95 8.24 2.92
CA ASN A 194 12.60 8.56 2.49
C ASN A 194 12.57 9.81 1.61
N ARG A 195 12.57 9.59 0.30
CA ARG A 195 12.53 10.66 -0.72
C ARG A 195 11.11 11.20 -0.97
N LYS A 196 10.08 10.74 -0.25
CA LYS A 196 8.74 11.33 -0.35
C LYS A 196 8.80 12.77 0.15
N GLN A 197 8.09 13.65 -0.54
CA GLN A 197 7.98 15.04 -0.15
C GLN A 197 7.34 15.18 1.24
N GLY A 198 7.85 16.10 2.05
CA GLY A 198 7.38 16.32 3.42
C GLY A 198 7.94 15.33 4.45
N ARG A 199 8.83 14.42 4.04
CA ARG A 199 9.48 13.45 4.94
C ARG A 199 10.96 13.76 5.21
N GLU A 200 11.38 14.97 4.82
CA GLU A 200 12.70 15.55 5.12
C GLU A 200 13.90 14.69 4.74
N ASN A 201 13.78 13.74 3.81
CA ASN A 201 14.87 12.83 3.46
C ASN A 201 15.41 12.01 4.67
N ARG A 202 14.54 11.71 5.64
CA ARG A 202 14.89 10.92 6.83
C ARG A 202 15.32 9.50 6.45
N LEU A 203 16.31 8.97 7.16
CA LEU A 203 16.78 7.59 7.00
C LEU A 203 15.72 6.61 7.51
N CYS A 204 15.44 5.56 6.73
CA CYS A 204 14.68 4.40 7.18
C CYS A 204 15.59 3.56 8.07
N THR A 205 15.29 3.46 9.36
CA THR A 205 16.18 2.87 10.37
C THR A 205 15.48 1.74 11.09
N VAL A 206 16.14 0.59 11.21
CA VAL A 206 15.69 -0.49 12.10
C VAL A 206 15.82 0.00 13.54
N TYR A 207 14.69 0.09 14.23
CA TYR A 207 14.62 0.54 15.62
C TYR A 207 14.97 -0.59 16.58
N ALA A 208 14.37 -1.76 16.35
CA ALA A 208 14.55 -2.97 17.12
C ALA A 208 14.52 -4.18 16.18
N GLN A 209 15.35 -5.18 16.45
CA GLN A 209 15.40 -6.42 15.67
C GLN A 209 15.74 -7.63 16.53
N ASN A 210 15.06 -8.73 16.27
CA ASN A 210 15.42 -10.06 16.72
C ASN A 210 15.11 -11.02 15.56
N TRP A 211 16.12 -11.32 14.74
CA TRP A 211 15.97 -12.15 13.54
C TRP A 211 15.61 -13.61 13.83
N SER A 212 15.70 -14.03 15.09
CA SER A 212 15.23 -15.33 15.57
C SER A 212 13.79 -15.32 16.08
N ALA A 213 13.20 -14.13 16.33
CA ALA A 213 11.81 -14.01 16.72
C ALA A 213 10.90 -14.39 15.54
N VAL A 214 9.98 -15.31 15.81
CA VAL A 214 9.01 -15.83 14.85
C VAL A 214 7.61 -15.81 15.46
N LEU A 215 6.61 -15.64 14.61
CA LEU A 215 5.20 -15.83 14.91
C LEU A 215 4.84 -17.29 14.57
N PRO A 216 4.43 -18.11 15.56
CA PRO A 216 3.92 -19.43 15.31
C PRO A 216 2.63 -19.36 14.47
N LEU A 217 2.69 -19.77 13.21
CA LEU A 217 1.58 -19.58 12.27
C LEU A 217 0.31 -20.35 12.68
N ALA A 218 0.48 -21.41 13.47
CA ALA A 218 -0.63 -22.18 14.04
C ALA A 218 -1.36 -21.42 15.16
N GLU A 219 -0.67 -20.55 15.89
CA GLU A 219 -1.20 -19.79 17.04
C GLU A 219 -1.70 -18.39 16.63
N ALA A 220 -1.24 -17.90 15.47
CA ALA A 220 -1.66 -16.60 14.93
C ALA A 220 -3.18 -16.54 14.72
N GLY A 221 -3.78 -15.42 15.16
CA GLY A 221 -5.18 -15.12 14.88
C GLY A 221 -5.44 -14.96 13.38
N ARG A 222 -6.71 -15.11 12.99
CA ARG A 222 -7.14 -15.03 11.60
C ARG A 222 -8.42 -14.20 11.53
N VAL A 223 -8.34 -13.12 10.78
CA VAL A 223 -9.51 -12.30 10.44
C VAL A 223 -9.66 -12.38 8.94
N GLU A 224 -10.84 -12.77 8.46
CA GLU A 224 -11.14 -12.68 7.03
C GLU A 224 -10.91 -11.23 6.59
N PRO A 225 -9.95 -10.96 5.67
CA PRO A 225 -9.71 -9.60 5.22
C PRO A 225 -11.03 -9.14 4.63
N GLY A 226 -11.63 -8.09 5.21
CA GLY A 226 -12.91 -7.57 4.75
C GLY A 226 -12.88 -7.50 3.24
N ILE A 227 -13.75 -8.29 2.58
CA ILE A 227 -13.79 -8.34 1.14
C ILE A 227 -14.01 -6.90 0.71
N VAL A 228 -13.06 -6.29 0.01
CA VAL A 228 -13.38 -5.13 -0.83
C VAL A 228 -14.33 -5.71 -1.84
N SER A 229 -15.62 -5.70 -1.52
CA SER A 229 -16.66 -6.38 -2.27
C SER A 229 -16.43 -5.99 -3.71
N ARG A 230 -16.07 -6.97 -4.53
CA ARG A 230 -16.30 -6.84 -5.96
C ARG A 230 -17.79 -6.48 -6.02
N PRO A 231 -18.17 -5.31 -6.54
CA PRO A 231 -19.58 -4.93 -6.54
C PRO A 231 -20.35 -6.11 -7.13
N LEU A 232 -21.33 -6.61 -6.35
CA LEU A 232 -22.22 -7.66 -6.82
C LEU A 232 -22.76 -7.23 -8.19
N PRO A 233 -22.95 -8.14 -9.15
CA PRO A 233 -23.71 -7.82 -10.35
C PRO A 233 -25.04 -7.24 -9.88
N VAL A 234 -25.22 -5.94 -10.11
CA VAL A 234 -26.48 -5.28 -9.82
C VAL A 234 -27.42 -5.69 -10.94
N ASP A 235 -28.48 -6.43 -10.61
CA ASP A 235 -29.59 -6.62 -11.54
C ASP A 235 -30.21 -5.24 -11.79
N LEU A 236 -29.91 -4.67 -12.95
CA LEU A 236 -30.44 -3.39 -13.36
C LEU A 236 -31.93 -3.55 -13.73
N PRO A 237 -32.84 -2.70 -13.22
CA PRO A 237 -34.20 -2.63 -13.71
C PRO A 237 -34.20 -2.29 -15.21
N ALA A 238 -35.02 -2.98 -15.99
CA ALA A 238 -35.13 -2.83 -17.45
C ALA A 238 -35.50 -1.42 -17.96
N GLN A 239 -35.73 -0.45 -17.06
CA GLN A 239 -36.20 0.90 -17.36
C GLN A 239 -35.10 1.98 -17.33
N LEU A 240 -33.85 1.63 -17.01
CA LEU A 240 -32.71 2.54 -17.21
C LEU A 240 -32.06 2.27 -18.57
N SER A 241 -32.82 2.50 -19.64
CA SER A 241 -32.23 2.70 -20.96
C SER A 241 -31.25 3.87 -20.87
N GLN A 242 -29.98 3.58 -21.18
CA GLN A 242 -28.87 4.52 -21.21
C GLN A 242 -29.27 5.79 -21.98
N PRO A 243 -29.07 7.01 -21.46
CA PRO A 243 -29.15 8.19 -22.31
C PRO A 243 -28.09 8.03 -23.40
N ASP A 244 -28.50 8.16 -24.67
CA ASP A 244 -27.57 8.08 -25.79
C ASP A 244 -26.54 9.20 -25.64
N MET A 245 -25.30 9.00 -26.09
CA MET A 245 -24.29 10.07 -26.12
C MET A 245 -24.77 11.27 -26.95
N LEU A 246 -25.72 11.06 -27.87
CA LEU A 246 -26.45 12.11 -28.56
C LEU A 246 -27.32 12.97 -27.61
N ASP A 247 -28.02 12.36 -26.64
CA ASP A 247 -28.92 13.06 -25.72
C ASP A 247 -28.16 14.03 -24.80
N LEU A 248 -26.96 13.65 -24.35
CA LEU A 248 -26.09 14.54 -23.60
C LEU A 248 -25.61 15.74 -24.43
N CYS A 249 -25.46 15.57 -25.75
CA CYS A 249 -25.06 16.64 -26.68
C CYS A 249 -26.14 17.70 -26.85
N GLU A 250 -27.40 17.32 -26.66
CA GLU A 250 -28.54 18.23 -26.70
C GLU A 250 -28.80 18.92 -25.35
N LEU A 251 -28.44 18.26 -24.25
CA LEU A 251 -28.69 18.74 -22.88
C LEU A 251 -27.59 19.65 -22.31
N LEU A 252 -26.37 19.59 -22.85
CA LEU A 252 -25.25 20.40 -22.36
C LEU A 252 -24.89 21.51 -23.36
N PRO A 253 -24.60 22.73 -22.88
CA PRO A 253 -24.18 23.80 -23.77
C PRO A 253 -22.86 23.43 -24.47
N PRO A 254 -22.59 23.89 -25.72
CA PRO A 254 -21.42 23.47 -26.49
C PRO A 254 -20.07 23.64 -25.76
N TRP A 255 -19.93 24.65 -24.90
CA TRP A 255 -18.72 24.88 -24.10
C TRP A 255 -18.50 23.81 -23.02
N ALA A 256 -19.56 23.16 -22.54
CA ALA A 256 -19.49 22.11 -21.52
C ALA A 256 -18.77 20.86 -22.06
N PHE A 257 -19.02 20.51 -23.33
CA PHE A 257 -18.26 19.46 -24.01
C PHE A 257 -16.81 19.80 -24.23
N VAL A 258 -16.52 21.07 -24.52
CA VAL A 258 -15.13 21.55 -24.61
C VAL A 258 -14.44 21.39 -23.27
N MET A 259 -15.09 21.68 -22.15
CA MET A 259 -14.51 21.43 -20.83
C MET A 259 -14.31 19.95 -20.55
N LEU A 260 -15.32 19.09 -20.75
CA LEU A 260 -15.21 17.64 -20.55
C LEU A 260 -14.13 16.99 -21.43
N LYS A 261 -13.97 17.46 -22.67
CA LYS A 261 -12.96 16.95 -23.61
C LYS A 261 -11.58 17.60 -23.42
N ALA A 262 -11.53 18.86 -23.01
CA ALA A 262 -10.31 19.64 -22.85
C ALA A 262 -10.16 20.10 -21.39
N ARG A 263 -9.57 19.21 -20.57
CA ARG A 263 -9.21 19.54 -19.19
C ARG A 263 -8.19 20.68 -19.17
N PRO A 264 -8.49 21.83 -18.55
CA PRO A 264 -7.52 22.90 -18.36
C PRO A 264 -6.32 22.43 -17.53
N GLU A 265 -5.11 22.80 -17.92
CA GLU A 265 -3.87 22.36 -17.26
C GLU A 265 -3.76 22.77 -15.78
N HIS A 266 -4.50 23.81 -15.38
CA HIS A 266 -4.53 24.30 -14.01
C HIS A 266 -5.43 23.50 -13.06
N LEU A 267 -6.22 22.54 -13.57
CA LEU A 267 -7.03 21.66 -12.73
C LEU A 267 -6.20 20.43 -12.29
N PRO A 268 -5.97 20.22 -10.98
CA PRO A 268 -4.91 19.33 -10.49
C PRO A 268 -5.22 17.83 -10.67
N SER A 269 -6.50 17.46 -10.68
CA SER A 269 -6.95 16.07 -10.81
C SER A 269 -8.16 15.93 -11.72
N ARG A 270 -8.44 14.70 -12.15
CA ARG A 270 -9.62 14.36 -12.95
C ARG A 270 -10.91 14.65 -12.17
N SER A 271 -10.94 14.26 -10.90
CA SER A 271 -12.10 14.49 -10.03
C SER A 271 -12.31 15.98 -9.76
N GLU A 272 -11.26 16.79 -9.55
CA GLU A 272 -11.43 18.25 -9.43
C GLU A 272 -11.88 18.90 -10.73
N HIS A 273 -11.49 18.35 -11.88
CA HIS A 273 -11.99 18.81 -13.17
C HIS A 273 -13.47 18.47 -13.35
N GLU A 274 -13.89 17.24 -13.03
CA GLU A 274 -15.28 16.79 -13.05
C GLU A 274 -16.14 17.59 -12.05
N TRP A 275 -15.64 17.84 -10.83
CA TRP A 275 -16.30 18.69 -9.83
C TRP A 275 -16.36 20.17 -10.23
N SER A 276 -15.30 20.73 -10.84
CA SER A 276 -15.31 22.11 -11.32
C SER A 276 -16.26 22.28 -12.50
N PHE A 277 -16.37 21.24 -13.35
CA PHE A 277 -17.33 21.17 -14.43
C PHE A 277 -18.77 21.17 -13.91
N ILE A 278 -19.10 20.27 -12.97
CA ILE A 278 -20.40 20.24 -12.29
C ILE A 278 -20.71 21.59 -11.62
N ALA A 279 -19.74 22.16 -10.90
CA ALA A 279 -19.90 23.46 -10.23
C ALA A 279 -20.00 24.65 -11.19
N ALA A 280 -19.52 24.55 -12.44
CA ALA A 280 -19.71 25.55 -13.47
C ALA A 280 -21.12 25.43 -14.09
N CYS A 281 -21.58 24.20 -14.36
CA CYS A 281 -22.95 23.94 -14.81
C CYS A 281 -24.01 24.44 -13.81
N ILE A 282 -23.72 24.37 -12.50
CA ILE A 282 -24.62 24.88 -11.44
C ILE A 282 -24.60 26.41 -11.36
N ARG A 283 -23.48 27.06 -11.68
CA ARG A 283 -23.25 28.47 -11.36
C ARG A 283 -23.62 29.42 -12.50
N ASP A 284 -23.39 29.01 -13.74
CA ASP A 284 -23.39 29.95 -14.88
C ASP A 284 -24.65 29.93 -15.72
N LEU A 285 -25.54 28.97 -15.52
CA LEU A 285 -26.76 28.84 -16.31
C LEU A 285 -27.85 28.35 -15.37
N GLY A 286 -29.10 28.78 -15.57
CA GLY A 286 -30.27 28.19 -14.91
C GLY A 286 -30.51 26.75 -15.36
N THR A 287 -29.47 25.93 -15.37
CA THR A 287 -29.44 24.54 -15.76
C THR A 287 -30.31 23.79 -14.78
N GLY A 288 -31.42 23.25 -15.29
CA GLY A 288 -32.42 22.58 -14.47
C GLY A 288 -31.81 21.42 -13.67
N PRO A 289 -32.40 21.08 -12.51
CA PRO A 289 -31.93 19.98 -11.66
C PRO A 289 -31.73 18.66 -12.41
N GLU A 290 -32.48 18.44 -13.49
CA GLU A 290 -32.39 17.27 -14.38
C GLU A 290 -31.02 17.13 -15.07
N VAL A 291 -30.38 18.23 -15.46
CA VAL A 291 -29.04 18.20 -16.10
C VAL A 291 -27.95 17.91 -15.08
N ILE A 292 -28.09 18.46 -13.86
CA ILE A 292 -27.17 18.17 -12.74
C ILE A 292 -27.25 16.69 -12.38
N GLU A 293 -28.46 16.14 -12.36
CA GLU A 293 -28.71 14.74 -12.06
C GLU A 293 -28.17 13.83 -13.16
N ALA A 294 -28.39 14.13 -14.44
CA ALA A 294 -27.83 13.36 -15.56
C ALA A 294 -26.28 13.37 -15.56
N VAL A 295 -25.65 14.52 -15.35
CA VAL A 295 -24.18 14.63 -15.25
C VAL A 295 -23.67 13.87 -14.03
N THR A 296 -24.36 13.97 -12.90
CA THR A 296 -24.04 13.21 -11.67
C THR A 296 -24.20 11.71 -11.91
N GLN A 297 -25.21 11.25 -12.64
CA GLN A 297 -25.39 9.83 -12.92
C GLN A 297 -24.32 9.31 -13.88
N CYS A 298 -23.99 10.05 -14.96
CA CYS A 298 -22.95 9.66 -15.91
C CYS A 298 -21.52 9.71 -15.33
N LEU A 299 -21.25 10.65 -14.42
CA LEU A 299 -19.93 10.80 -13.80
C LEU A 299 -19.80 10.05 -12.46
N LEU A 300 -20.89 9.80 -11.73
CA LEU A 300 -20.86 9.45 -10.30
C LEU A 300 -21.73 8.27 -9.84
N LEU A 301 -22.40 7.45 -10.68
CA LEU A 301 -23.13 6.26 -10.17
C LEU A 301 -22.93 4.97 -10.99
N PRO A 302 -22.92 3.77 -10.35
CA PRO A 302 -22.31 3.44 -9.06
C PRO A 302 -21.48 2.15 -9.07
N ALA A 303 -20.30 2.20 -8.45
CA ALA A 303 -19.91 1.15 -7.53
C ALA A 303 -19.20 1.79 -6.33
N ALA A 304 -19.89 1.73 -5.17
CA ALA A 304 -19.35 1.83 -3.81
C ALA A 304 -18.63 3.13 -3.41
N ILE A 305 -19.39 4.10 -2.92
CA ILE A 305 -18.88 5.08 -1.96
C ILE A 305 -19.90 5.14 -0.82
N GLY A 306 -19.66 4.34 0.22
CA GLY A 306 -20.36 4.44 1.51
C GLY A 306 -20.11 5.79 2.17
N GLU A 307 -20.90 6.15 3.17
CA GLU A 307 -20.78 7.42 3.89
C GLU A 307 -19.36 7.65 4.45
N GLU A 308 -18.59 6.58 4.69
CA GLU A 308 -17.18 6.60 5.13
C GLU A 308 -16.16 7.15 4.12
N HIS A 309 -16.58 7.50 2.90
CA HIS A 309 -15.72 8.06 1.86
C HIS A 309 -16.00 9.52 1.52
N LYS A 310 -16.78 10.21 2.37
CA LYS A 310 -16.82 11.68 2.46
C LYS A 310 -15.53 12.23 3.07
N VAL A 311 -14.36 11.87 2.55
CA VAL A 311 -13.16 12.68 2.80
C VAL A 311 -13.31 13.92 1.95
N GLY A 312 -13.82 15.00 2.55
CA GLY A 312 -13.94 16.28 1.88
C GLY A 312 -12.60 16.65 1.24
N HIS A 313 -12.51 16.66 -0.08
CA HIS A 313 -11.29 16.99 -0.83
C HIS A 313 -10.72 18.38 -0.45
N ARG A 314 -11.51 19.27 0.18
CA ARG A 314 -11.01 20.48 0.86
C ARG A 314 -9.91 20.18 1.89
N THR A 315 -10.04 19.08 2.64
CA THR A 315 -9.06 18.61 3.63
C THR A 315 -7.79 18.08 2.96
N GLN A 316 -7.91 17.51 1.76
CA GLN A 316 -6.78 17.03 0.96
C GLN A 316 -6.08 18.19 0.21
N TRP A 317 -6.84 19.19 -0.25
CA TRP A 317 -6.35 20.41 -0.89
C TRP A 317 -5.58 21.31 0.09
N ALA A 318 -6.08 21.47 1.32
CA ALA A 318 -5.36 22.19 2.38
C ALA A 318 -4.00 21.56 2.70
N LYS A 319 -3.87 20.23 2.54
CA LYS A 319 -2.62 19.47 2.77
C LYS A 319 -1.60 19.58 1.62
N LEU A 320 -2.02 19.90 0.39
CA LEU A 320 -1.17 19.77 -0.81
C LEU A 320 -0.57 21.08 -1.35
N LYS A 321 -0.68 22.21 -0.61
CA LYS A 321 -0.13 23.56 -0.93
C LYS A 321 1.00 23.58 -1.98
N GLY A 322 0.62 23.59 -3.26
CA GLY A 322 1.49 23.95 -4.39
C GLY A 322 2.50 22.91 -4.91
N ARG A 323 2.33 21.59 -4.70
CA ARG A 323 3.40 20.63 -5.09
C ARG A 323 2.93 19.38 -5.86
N TYR A 324 2.13 19.53 -6.90
CA TYR A 324 1.79 18.42 -7.79
C TYR A 324 2.63 18.41 -9.09
N VAL A 325 3.16 17.23 -9.47
CA VAL A 325 3.83 16.98 -10.75
C VAL A 325 2.95 16.05 -11.60
N PRO A 326 2.46 16.47 -12.77
CA PRO A 326 1.55 15.68 -13.59
C PRO A 326 2.23 14.44 -14.20
N ARG A 327 1.46 13.36 -14.40
CA ARG A 327 1.92 12.12 -15.04
C ARG A 327 2.27 12.36 -16.52
N ARG A 328 3.39 11.78 -16.99
CA ARG A 328 4.03 12.02 -18.30
C ARG A 328 3.19 11.69 -19.56
N ASN A 329 2.15 10.86 -19.50
CA ASN A 329 1.29 10.61 -20.68
C ASN A 329 -0.12 10.11 -20.27
N PRO A 330 -1.04 11.02 -19.92
CA PRO A 330 -2.40 10.68 -19.52
C PRO A 330 -3.26 10.16 -20.68
N MET A 331 -2.97 10.57 -21.92
CA MET A 331 -3.70 10.15 -23.12
C MET A 331 -3.56 8.64 -23.38
N ALA A 332 -2.36 8.08 -23.21
CA ALA A 332 -2.11 6.64 -23.36
C ALA A 332 -2.77 5.77 -22.26
N HIS A 333 -3.23 6.37 -21.16
CA HIS A 333 -3.99 5.68 -20.12
C HIS A 333 -5.47 5.63 -20.45
N ILE A 334 -6.03 6.76 -20.91
CA ILE A 334 -7.43 6.86 -21.35
C ILE A 334 -7.68 5.96 -22.57
N ALA A 335 -6.81 5.99 -23.57
CA ALA A 335 -6.91 5.12 -24.74
C ALA A 335 -6.88 3.61 -24.36
N ARG A 336 -6.15 3.23 -23.31
CA ARG A 336 -6.14 1.86 -22.78
C ARG A 336 -7.43 1.50 -22.05
N GLN A 337 -8.05 2.43 -21.32
CA GLN A 337 -9.31 2.16 -20.64
C GLN A 337 -10.48 2.06 -21.63
N ILE A 338 -10.52 2.94 -22.63
CA ILE A 338 -11.50 2.86 -23.73
C ILE A 338 -11.28 1.58 -24.55
N GLY A 339 -10.03 1.27 -24.93
CA GLY A 339 -9.73 0.02 -25.62
C GLY A 339 -10.08 -1.23 -24.82
N SER A 340 -9.89 -1.20 -23.49
CA SER A 340 -10.26 -2.32 -22.61
C SER A 340 -11.76 -2.42 -22.37
N PHE A 341 -12.51 -1.33 -22.49
CA PHE A 341 -13.98 -1.29 -22.47
C PHE A 341 -14.55 -1.84 -23.78
N LEU A 342 -14.08 -1.34 -24.93
CA LEU A 342 -14.52 -1.80 -26.25
C LEU A 342 -14.16 -3.27 -26.53
N ALA A 343 -13.02 -3.74 -26.04
CA ALA A 343 -12.65 -5.16 -26.14
C ALA A 343 -13.51 -6.08 -25.25
N LYS A 344 -14.14 -5.55 -24.19
CA LYS A 344 -15.12 -6.29 -23.37
C LYS A 344 -16.50 -6.29 -24.03
N GLU A 345 -16.89 -5.20 -24.67
CA GLU A 345 -18.12 -5.11 -25.48
C GLU A 345 -18.06 -6.04 -26.71
N ALA A 346 -16.94 -6.06 -27.45
CA ALA A 346 -16.79 -6.91 -28.64
C ALA A 346 -16.68 -8.42 -28.33
N ALA A 347 -16.37 -8.79 -27.09
CA ALA A 347 -16.38 -10.18 -26.62
C ALA A 347 -17.76 -10.64 -26.13
N ASN A 348 -18.74 -9.73 -26.05
CA ASN A 348 -20.12 -9.95 -25.64
C ASN A 348 -21.11 -9.86 -26.82
N VAL A 349 -20.63 -10.01 -28.07
CA VAL A 349 -21.45 -10.22 -29.27
C VAL A 349 -21.40 -11.68 -29.69
#